data_AF-A0A7S4GQ11-F1
#
_entry.id   AF-A0A7S4GQ11-F1
#
_cell.length_a   1.000
_cell.length_b   1.000
_cell.length_c   1.000
_cell.angle_alpha   90.00
_cell.angle_beta   90.00
_cell.angle_gamma   90.00
#
_symmetry.space_group_name_H-M   'P 1'
#
loop_
_entity.id
_entity.type
_entity.pdbx_description
1 polymer ?
#
loop_
_entity_poly.entity_id
_entity_poly.type
_entity_poly.pdbx_seq_one_letter_code
_entity_poly.pdbx_strand_id
1 'polypeptide(L)'
;RRWKAFYFWRRAVRNWNINQNKELLQEKLFIVNLNLSDTLLKIRSLCLELEDLSMYRADHTTESLENYSSMQTQQRERTSKELYRIHGQIADMMKEACHTSTNRDV
;
A
#
# COMPACT_ATOMS: atom_id res chain seq x y z
N ARG A 1 32.84 -39.98 14.21
CA ARG A 1 32.77 -38.56 14.67
C ARG A 1 32.60 -37.55 13.51
N ARG A 2 33.20 -37.76 12.33
CA ARG A 2 33.11 -36.83 11.17
C ARG A 2 31.71 -36.65 10.57
N TRP A 3 30.90 -37.71 10.46
CA TRP A 3 29.55 -37.63 9.90
C TRP A 3 28.60 -36.72 10.70
N LYS A 4 28.76 -36.66 12.03
CA LYS A 4 27.97 -35.76 12.90
C LYS A 4 28.31 -34.30 12.60
N ALA A 5 29.59 -33.97 12.49
CA ALA A 5 30.05 -32.62 12.14
C ALA A 5 29.53 -32.19 10.76
N PHE A 6 29.61 -33.07 9.76
CA PHE A 6 29.03 -32.81 8.44
C PHE A 6 27.51 -32.61 8.49
N TYR A 7 26.79 -33.42 9.26
CA TYR A 7 25.35 -33.28 9.43
C TYR A 7 24.97 -31.94 10.07
N PHE A 8 25.68 -31.53 11.13
CA PHE A 8 25.47 -30.22 11.76
C PHE A 8 25.81 -29.06 10.82
N TRP A 9 26.92 -29.14 10.09
CA TRP A 9 27.28 -28.15 9.09
C TRP A 9 26.20 -28.04 8.00
N ARG A 10 25.76 -29.16 7.42
CA ARG A 10 24.70 -29.19 6.40
C ARG A 10 23.39 -28.59 6.93
N ARG A 11 23.03 -28.89 8.18
CA ARG A 11 21.85 -28.30 8.84
C ARG A 11 22.01 -26.80 9.07
N ALA A 12 23.18 -26.35 9.52
CA ALA A 12 23.47 -24.93 9.72
C ALA A 12 23.39 -24.15 8.41
N VAL A 13 24.00 -24.65 7.33
CA VAL A 13 23.92 -24.05 5.99
C VAL A 13 22.49 -24.01 5.48
N ARG A 14 21.73 -25.10 5.61
CA ARG A 14 20.32 -25.12 5.22
C ARG A 14 19.50 -24.09 6.00
N ASN A 15 19.68 -24.02 7.31
CA ASN A 15 18.97 -23.07 8.16
C ASN A 15 19.34 -21.62 7.81
N TRP A 16 20.62 -21.35 7.56
CA TRP A 16 21.08 -20.03 7.14
C TRP A 16 20.44 -19.61 5.82
N ASN A 17 20.46 -20.49 4.80
CA ASN A 17 19.80 -20.23 3.52
C ASN A 17 18.28 -19.98 3.68
N ILE A 18 17.59 -20.77 4.50
CA ILE A 18 16.15 -20.59 4.75
C ILE A 18 15.90 -19.24 5.43
N ASN A 19 16.68 -18.88 6.44
CA ASN A 19 16.53 -17.61 7.16
C ASN A 19 16.78 -16.42 6.24
N GLN A 20 17.82 -16.46 5.41
CA GLN A 20 18.10 -15.40 4.44
C GLN A 20 16.96 -15.23 3.44
N ASN A 21 16.44 -16.33 2.88
CA ASN A 21 15.29 -16.26 1.98
C ASN A 21 14.03 -15.75 2.69
N LYS A 22 13.81 -16.14 3.95
CA LYS A 22 12.68 -15.64 4.75
C LYS A 22 12.75 -14.13 4.98
N GLU A 23 13.93 -13.60 5.32
CA GLU A 23 14.16 -12.16 5.48
C GLU A 23 13.88 -11.42 4.16
N LEU A 24 14.39 -11.93 3.05
CA LEU A 24 14.17 -11.38 1.70
C LEU A 24 12.70 -11.42 1.28
N LEU A 25 12.00 -12.50 1.61
CA LEU A 25 10.55 -12.67 1.41
C LEU A 25 9.75 -11.68 2.25
N GLN A 26 10.16 -11.40 3.50
CA GLN A 26 9.49 -10.41 4.35
C GLN A 26 9.73 -8.98 3.84
N GLU A 27 10.95 -8.66 3.42
CA GLU A 27 11.30 -7.35 2.86
C GLU A 27 10.56 -7.08 1.54
N LYS A 28 10.43 -8.11 0.69
CA LYS A 28 9.81 -8.03 -0.64
C LYS A 28 8.43 -8.66 -0.71
N LEU A 29 7.75 -8.83 0.43
CA LEU A 29 6.48 -9.56 0.53
C LEU A 29 5.42 -9.01 -0.44
N PHE A 30 5.44 -7.69 -0.62
CA PHE A 30 4.59 -6.95 -1.56
C PHE A 30 4.81 -7.31 -3.02
N ILE A 31 6.00 -7.80 -3.40
CA ILE A 31 6.35 -8.19 -4.76
C ILE A 31 6.08 -9.70 -4.97
N VAL A 32 6.19 -10.49 -3.90
CA VAL A 32 6.13 -11.96 -4.03
C VAL A 32 4.70 -12.50 -4.11
N ASN A 33 3.71 -11.83 -3.52
CA ASN A 33 2.32 -12.22 -3.76
C ASN A 33 1.86 -11.68 -5.11
N LEU A 34 1.97 -12.51 -6.16
CA LEU A 34 1.58 -12.15 -7.53
C LEU A 34 0.14 -11.63 -7.64
N ASN A 35 -0.78 -12.08 -6.77
CA ASN A 35 -2.18 -11.66 -6.81
C ASN A 35 -2.43 -10.32 -6.11
N LEU A 36 -1.67 -10.02 -5.05
CA LEU A 36 -1.84 -8.79 -4.25
C LEU A 36 -0.87 -7.67 -4.65
N SER A 37 0.24 -8.00 -5.32
CA SER A 37 1.30 -7.05 -5.66
C SER A 37 0.82 -5.88 -6.52
N ASP A 38 0.14 -6.18 -7.63
CA ASP A 38 -0.42 -5.17 -8.54
C ASP A 38 -1.44 -4.28 -7.82
N THR A 39 -2.31 -4.88 -7.01
CA THR A 39 -3.30 -4.17 -6.19
C THR A 39 -2.65 -3.23 -5.19
N LEU A 40 -1.60 -3.68 -4.50
CA LEU A 40 -0.88 -2.88 -3.50
C LEU A 40 -0.09 -1.74 -4.15
N LEU A 41 0.48 -1.94 -5.35
CA LEU A 41 1.12 -0.88 -6.11
C LEU A 41 0.12 0.19 -6.58
N LYS A 42 -1.06 -0.22 -7.02
CA LYS A 42 -2.15 0.70 -7.38
C LYS A 42 -2.70 1.46 -6.17
N ILE A 43 -2.80 0.82 -5.01
CA ILE A 43 -3.18 1.52 -3.77
C ILE A 43 -2.13 2.54 -3.39
N ARG A 44 -0.84 2.19 -3.54
CA ARG A 44 0.25 3.14 -3.31
C ARG A 44 0.16 4.35 -4.24
N SER A 45 -0.16 4.16 -5.53
CA SER A 45 -0.34 5.31 -6.44
C SER A 45 -1.51 6.19 -6.03
N LEU A 46 -2.65 5.59 -5.64
CA LEU A 46 -3.80 6.34 -5.11
C LEU A 46 -3.45 7.12 -3.83
N CYS A 47 -2.62 6.56 -2.95
CA CYS A 47 -2.15 7.27 -1.77
C CYS A 47 -1.20 8.43 -2.10
N LEU A 48 -0.43 8.34 -3.19
CA LEU A 48 0.40 9.45 -3.66
C LEU A 48 -0.45 10.54 -4.29
N GLU A 49 -1.52 10.20 -5.02
CA GLU A 49 -2.50 11.18 -5.52
C GLU A 49 -3.19 11.96 -4.37
N LEU A 50 -3.36 11.34 -3.20
CA LEU A 50 -3.86 12.02 -2.00
C LEU A 50 -2.88 13.06 -1.44
N GLU A 51 -1.58 12.87 -1.63
CA GLU A 51 -0.55 13.82 -1.17
C GLU A 51 -0.67 15.16 -1.92
N ASP A 52 -1.07 15.10 -3.19
CA ASP A 52 -1.33 16.29 -4.02
C ASP A 52 -2.67 16.98 -3.67
N LEU A 53 -3.53 16.34 -2.87
CA LEU A 53 -4.83 16.88 -2.50
C LEU A 53 -4.74 17.88 -1.35
N SER A 54 -4.56 19.16 -1.68
CA SER A 54 -4.57 20.20 -0.65
C SER A 54 -5.94 20.34 0.04
N MET A 55 -5.93 20.34 1.37
CA MET A 55 -7.13 20.60 2.19
C MET A 55 -7.58 22.06 2.16
N TYR A 56 -6.68 22.97 1.77
CA TYR A 56 -6.94 24.41 1.75
C TYR A 56 -6.43 25.06 0.46
N ARG A 57 -7.12 26.09 -0.02
CA ARG A 57 -6.64 26.92 -1.12
C ARG A 57 -6.03 28.21 -0.60
N ALA A 58 -4.71 28.33 -0.65
CA ALA A 58 -4.03 29.60 -0.43
C ALA A 58 -4.02 30.39 -1.75
N ASP A 59 -5.14 31.05 -2.06
CA ASP A 59 -5.20 31.97 -3.19
C ASP A 59 -4.93 33.40 -2.72
N HIS A 60 -3.97 34.06 -3.35
CA HIS A 60 -3.58 35.43 -3.03
C HIS A 60 -4.55 36.48 -3.61
N THR A 61 -5.53 36.05 -4.41
CA THR A 61 -6.49 36.93 -5.11
C THR A 61 -7.80 37.15 -4.35
N THR A 62 -7.98 36.56 -3.16
CA THR A 62 -9.24 36.69 -2.42
C THR A 62 -9.37 38.09 -1.79
N GLU A 63 -10.15 38.96 -2.44
CA GLU A 63 -10.34 40.36 -2.02
C GLU A 63 -11.28 40.54 -0.81
N SER A 64 -12.03 39.50 -0.40
CA SER A 64 -12.90 39.53 0.79
C SER A 64 -12.84 38.25 1.63
N LEU A 65 -13.04 38.39 2.94
CA LEU A 65 -13.05 37.28 3.89
C LEU A 65 -14.20 36.29 3.63
N GLU A 66 -15.36 36.77 3.21
CA GLU A 66 -16.51 35.91 2.85
C GLU A 66 -16.22 35.06 1.62
N ASN A 67 -15.59 35.62 0.60
CA ASN A 67 -15.18 34.87 -0.59
C ASN A 67 -14.16 33.80 -0.21
N TYR A 68 -13.20 34.12 0.65
CA TYR A 68 -12.25 33.13 1.16
C TYR A 68 -12.92 32.00 1.95
N SER A 69 -13.83 32.33 2.86
CA SER A 69 -14.58 31.34 3.65
C SER A 69 -15.41 30.41 2.77
N SER A 70 -16.09 30.96 1.76
CA SER A 70 -16.86 30.22 0.77
C SER A 70 -15.96 29.28 -0.05
N MET A 71 -14.84 29.77 -0.56
CA MET A 71 -13.85 28.98 -1.32
C MET A 71 -13.24 27.85 -0.49
N GLN A 72 -12.91 28.10 0.78
CA GLN A 72 -12.37 27.06 1.67
C GLN A 72 -13.41 26.00 1.99
N THR A 73 -14.66 26.39 2.18
CA THR A 73 -15.76 25.44 2.40
C THR A 73 -15.96 24.55 1.18
N GLN A 74 -15.98 25.14 -0.02
CA GLN A 74 -16.06 24.39 -1.26
C GLN A 74 -14.84 23.47 -1.47
N GLN A 75 -13.63 23.92 -1.12
CA GLN A 75 -12.43 23.09 -1.21
C GLN A 75 -12.52 21.89 -0.28
N ARG A 76 -12.88 22.09 0.99
CA ARG A 76 -13.06 21.00 1.96
C ARG A 76 -14.10 19.98 1.51
N GLU A 77 -15.22 20.43 0.95
CA GLU A 77 -16.24 19.52 0.42
C GLU A 77 -15.72 18.70 -0.76
N ARG A 78 -14.96 19.32 -1.68
CA ARG A 78 -14.33 18.63 -2.80
C ARG A 78 -13.31 17.59 -2.31
N THR A 79 -12.40 18.01 -1.43
CA THR A 79 -11.38 17.12 -0.83
C THR A 79 -12.02 15.96 -0.07
N SER A 80 -13.08 16.22 0.69
CA SER A 80 -13.81 15.18 1.43
C SER A 80 -14.46 14.16 0.49
N LYS A 81 -15.14 14.62 -0.56
CA LYS A 81 -15.73 13.72 -1.58
C LYS A 81 -14.67 12.85 -2.25
N GLU A 82 -13.52 13.44 -2.57
CA GLU A 82 -12.43 12.74 -3.22
C GLU A 82 -11.77 11.70 -2.31
N LEU A 83 -11.60 12.02 -1.02
CA LEU A 83 -11.16 11.07 0.00
C LEU A 83 -12.10 9.86 0.11
N TYR A 84 -13.41 10.09 0.13
CA TYR A 84 -14.39 8.99 0.15
C TYR A 84 -14.32 8.14 -1.12
N ARG A 85 -14.14 8.77 -2.28
CA ARG A 85 -13.98 8.07 -3.56
C ARG A 85 -12.76 7.15 -3.55
N ILE A 86 -11.60 7.68 -3.15
CA ILE A 86 -10.34 6.92 -3.09
C ILE A 86 -10.44 5.80 -2.05
N HIS A 87 -10.99 6.07 -0.88
CA HIS A 87 -11.22 5.04 0.13
C HIS A 87 -12.10 3.89 -0.40
N GLY A 88 -13.19 4.21 -1.10
CA GLY A 88 -14.05 3.21 -1.75
C GLY A 88 -13.28 2.37 -2.77
N GLN A 89 -12.50 2.99 -3.64
CA GLN A 89 -11.67 2.28 -4.62
C GLN A 89 -10.67 1.33 -3.96
N ILE A 90 -9.96 1.78 -2.92
CA ILE A 90 -9.02 0.94 -2.17
C ILE A 90 -9.75 -0.27 -1.56
N ALA A 91 -10.91 -0.06 -0.97
CA ALA A 91 -11.70 -1.13 -0.35
C ALA A 91 -12.17 -2.17 -1.38
N ASP A 92 -12.65 -1.74 -2.55
CA ASP A 92 -13.13 -2.64 -3.61
C ASP A 92 -11.97 -3.40 -4.26
N MET A 93 -10.86 -2.72 -4.52
CA MET A 93 -9.63 -3.35 -5.02
C MET A 93 -9.11 -4.43 -4.08
N MET A 94 -9.13 -4.18 -2.76
CA MET A 94 -8.72 -5.17 -1.76
C MET A 94 -9.66 -6.37 -1.70
N LYS A 95 -10.97 -6.14 -1.75
CA LYS A 95 -11.95 -7.25 -1.80
C LYS A 95 -11.72 -8.12 -3.03
N GLU A 96 -11.59 -7.51 -4.20
CA GLU A 96 -11.40 -8.24 -5.45
C GLU A 96 -10.10 -9.05 -5.44
N ALA A 97 -8.99 -8.45 -4.97
CA ALA A 97 -7.71 -9.13 -4.89
C ALA A 97 -7.71 -10.31 -3.89
N CYS A 98 -8.42 -10.17 -2.77
CA CYS A 98 -8.60 -11.26 -1.80
C CYS A 98 -9.54 -12.36 -2.31
N HIS A 99 -10.60 -12.01 -3.06
CA HIS A 99 -11.46 -12.99 -3.71
C HIS A 99 -10.71 -13.80 -4.77
N THR A 100 -9.91 -13.14 -5.61
CA THR A 100 -9.10 -13.80 -6.63
C THR A 100 -7.97 -14.64 -6.07
N SER A 101 -7.38 -14.27 -4.91
CA SER A 101 -6.42 -15.15 -4.24
C SER A 101 -7.09 -16.41 -3.69
N THR A 102 -8.27 -16.28 -3.06
CA THR A 102 -8.98 -17.40 -2.45
C THR A 102 -9.52 -18.41 -3.48
N ASN A 103 -9.99 -17.94 -4.64
CA ASN A 103 -10.51 -18.80 -5.70
C ASN A 103 -9.41 -19.60 -6.46
N ARG A 104 -8.13 -19.24 -6.30
CA ARG A 104 -7.01 -19.88 -7.01
C ARG A 104 -6.29 -20.93 -6.17
N ASP A 105 -6.62 -21.01 -4.86
CA ASP A 105 -6.11 -22.00 -3.90
C ASP A 105 -7.06 -23.23 -3.76
N VAL A 106 -8.07 -23.36 -4.64
CA VAL A 106 -8.95 -24.54 -4.84
C VAL A 106 -8.65 -25.17 -6.20
#